data_AF-A0A380S266-F1
#
_entry.id   AF-A0A380S266-F1
#
_cell.length_a   1.000
_cell.length_b   1.000
_cell.length_c   1.000
_cell.angle_alpha   90.00
_cell.angle_beta   90.00
_cell.angle_gamma   90.00
#
_symmetry.space_group_name_H-M   'P 1'
#
loop_
_entity.id
_entity.type
_entity.pdbx_description
1 polymer ?
#
loop_
_entity_poly.entity_id
_entity_poly.type
_entity_poly.pdbx_seq_one_letter_code
_entity_poly.pdbx_strand_id
1 'polypeptide(L)'
;MKKTKICALALSTCLALGVFAGCDDTKSSTGTSSGTDTTSSETLDSIVFTDPDRDLPDPDGVAVDSDGGVAAPEPVIEPSASVMPSKDSSDGEIITFSGESQTNANTFISNFTEVYFENFDKETAGVERYLDFVFIHFKINASSKIAAEKKGDISYETFKVEDARNSIGKYFSYLLKDEDCQKLSAPPSTYGDQPSGPYYADGKIWYQLGGGDTYNLIGIVNSAKNNGDGTMTLNFTIYQIDLNTFEKLDSAGLKEYYKLTPEKAAANKTLTKVKTGTAKVGVGQTSYYMLSYKTV
;
A
#
# COMPACT_ATOMS: atom_id res chain seq x y z
N MET A 1 -19.36 -41.96 -35.26
CA MET A 1 -18.69 -40.93 -34.45
C MET A 1 -19.05 -39.56 -35.01
N LYS A 2 -19.98 -38.86 -34.36
CA LYS A 2 -20.52 -37.56 -34.79
C LYS A 2 -19.69 -36.44 -34.15
N LYS A 3 -19.08 -35.58 -34.96
CA LYS A 3 -18.39 -34.36 -34.53
C LYS A 3 -19.41 -33.23 -34.48
N THR A 4 -19.69 -32.71 -33.29
CA THR A 4 -20.56 -31.55 -33.09
C THR A 4 -19.70 -30.29 -33.05
N LYS A 5 -19.97 -29.36 -33.96
CA LYS A 5 -19.43 -27.99 -33.96
C LYS A 5 -20.25 -27.16 -32.96
N ILE A 6 -19.59 -26.36 -32.12
CA ILE A 6 -20.22 -25.27 -31.38
C ILE A 6 -19.64 -23.97 -31.93
N CYS A 7 -20.52 -23.10 -32.43
CA CYS A 7 -20.21 -21.73 -32.82
C CYS A 7 -20.48 -20.77 -31.65
N ALA A 8 -19.62 -19.76 -31.58
CA ALA A 8 -19.87 -18.36 -31.25
C ALA A 8 -20.70 -18.00 -30.00
N LEU A 9 -20.09 -17.17 -29.14
CA LEU A 9 -20.73 -15.92 -28.71
C LEU A 9 -19.65 -14.89 -28.39
N ALA A 10 -19.62 -13.85 -29.22
CA ALA A 10 -18.95 -12.59 -28.98
C ALA A 10 -19.78 -11.78 -27.96
N LEU A 11 -19.12 -11.11 -27.03
CA LEU A 11 -19.65 -9.90 -26.40
C LEU A 11 -18.56 -8.83 -26.44
N SER A 12 -18.71 -7.98 -27.45
CA SER A 12 -18.12 -6.65 -27.55
C SER A 12 -18.96 -5.70 -26.68
N THR A 13 -18.34 -5.03 -25.72
CA THR A 13 -18.92 -3.84 -25.08
C THR A 13 -17.93 -2.69 -25.19
N CYS A 14 -18.29 -1.75 -26.07
CA CYS A 14 -17.70 -0.43 -26.20
C CYS A 14 -17.93 0.40 -24.93
N LEU A 15 -16.91 1.11 -24.47
CA LEU A 15 -17.06 2.33 -23.71
C LEU A 15 -16.47 3.48 -24.53
N ALA A 16 -17.36 4.23 -25.17
CA ALA A 16 -17.08 5.54 -25.73
C ALA A 16 -17.29 6.57 -24.61
N LEU A 17 -16.23 7.29 -24.23
CA LEU A 17 -16.35 8.50 -23.43
C LEU A 17 -16.43 9.70 -24.37
N GLY A 18 -17.59 10.37 -24.35
CA GLY A 18 -17.85 11.61 -25.07
C GLY A 18 -17.16 12.78 -24.40
N VAL A 19 -16.38 13.52 -25.19
CA VAL A 19 -15.84 14.83 -24.87
C VAL A 19 -16.90 15.87 -25.23
N PHE A 20 -17.38 16.62 -24.24
CA PHE A 20 -18.07 17.89 -24.46
C PHE A 20 -17.02 19.00 -24.54
N ALA A 21 -16.87 19.61 -25.72
CA ALA A 21 -16.32 20.95 -25.87
C ALA A 21 -17.04 21.61 -27.06
N GLY A 22 -18.07 22.40 -26.77
CA GLY A 22 -18.64 23.34 -27.71
C GLY A 22 -17.70 24.53 -27.84
N CYS A 23 -17.19 24.77 -29.05
CA CYS A 23 -16.62 26.06 -29.44
C CYS A 23 -17.61 26.75 -30.37
N ASP A 24 -18.08 27.91 -29.94
CA ASP A 24 -18.76 28.88 -30.78
C ASP A 24 -17.75 29.61 -31.66
N ASP A 25 -18.16 29.87 -32.90
CA ASP A 25 -17.44 30.60 -33.93
C ASP A 25 -17.19 32.07 -33.56
N THR A 26 -15.97 32.57 -33.75
CA THR A 26 -15.77 33.97 -34.19
C THR A 26 -14.50 34.15 -35.05
N LYS A 27 -14.75 34.36 -36.35
CA LYS A 27 -13.99 35.05 -37.41
C LYS A 27 -12.54 35.53 -37.15
N SER A 28 -11.65 35.03 -38.03
CA SER A 28 -10.79 35.74 -38.99
C SER A 28 -10.06 37.03 -38.56
N SER A 29 -8.71 36.97 -38.60
CA SER A 29 -7.88 38.00 -39.24
C SER A 29 -6.45 37.48 -39.47
N THR A 30 -6.02 37.57 -40.71
CA THR A 30 -4.69 37.27 -41.26
C THR A 30 -3.62 38.26 -40.77
N GLY A 31 -2.41 37.80 -40.52
CA GLY A 31 -1.24 38.65 -40.25
C GLY A 31 0.07 37.87 -40.37
N THR A 32 0.81 38.12 -41.46
CA THR A 32 2.07 37.48 -41.84
C THR A 32 3.28 38.20 -41.21
N SER A 33 4.28 37.43 -40.75
CA SER A 33 5.72 37.54 -41.13
C SER A 33 6.72 37.35 -39.97
N SER A 34 7.86 36.72 -40.33
CA SER A 34 9.20 36.80 -39.74
C SER A 34 9.37 36.15 -38.35
N GLY A 35 10.13 35.08 -38.12
CA GLY A 35 11.43 34.71 -38.71
C GLY A 35 12.56 35.14 -37.77
N THR A 36 12.99 34.27 -36.85
CA THR A 36 14.37 34.20 -36.31
C THR A 36 14.59 32.91 -35.51
N ASP A 37 15.59 32.14 -35.94
CA ASP A 37 16.24 31.10 -35.14
C ASP A 37 16.96 31.73 -33.94
N THR A 38 16.92 31.09 -32.78
CA THR A 38 18.00 31.16 -31.78
C THR A 38 18.00 29.91 -30.91
N THR A 39 19.12 29.20 -31.00
CA THR A 39 19.59 28.09 -30.16
C THR A 39 20.04 28.60 -28.78
N SER A 40 19.66 27.93 -27.69
CA SER A 40 20.30 27.89 -26.35
C SER A 40 19.54 26.82 -25.55
N SER A 41 20.05 25.64 -25.18
CA SER A 41 21.22 25.28 -24.37
C SER A 41 21.29 26.01 -23.05
N GLU A 42 20.52 25.55 -22.06
CA GLU A 42 20.76 25.85 -20.64
C GLU A 42 21.07 24.55 -19.89
N THR A 43 22.36 24.42 -19.58
CA THR A 43 22.91 23.73 -18.41
C THR A 43 22.47 24.45 -17.15
N LEU A 44 21.99 23.72 -16.14
CA LEU A 44 21.87 24.24 -14.78
C LEU A 44 22.73 23.45 -13.81
N ASP A 45 23.45 24.24 -13.02
CA ASP A 45 24.61 23.94 -12.20
C ASP A 45 24.29 23.19 -10.91
N SER A 46 25.20 22.27 -10.61
CA SER A 46 25.83 22.00 -9.32
C SER A 46 25.45 22.93 -8.15
N ILE A 47 24.69 22.41 -7.18
CA ILE A 47 24.59 22.98 -5.84
C ILE A 47 25.68 22.36 -4.95
N VAL A 48 26.60 23.23 -4.53
CA VAL A 48 27.66 22.99 -3.55
C VAL A 48 27.06 23.00 -2.13
N PHE A 49 27.29 21.94 -1.36
CA PHE A 49 27.09 21.93 0.08
C PHE A 49 28.36 22.42 0.77
N THR A 50 28.28 23.52 1.50
CA THR A 50 29.28 23.93 2.50
C THR A 50 28.70 23.78 3.90
N ASP A 51 29.37 22.93 4.67
CA ASP A 51 29.30 22.79 6.11
C ASP A 51 29.89 24.03 6.80
N PRO A 52 29.33 24.48 7.94
CA PRO A 52 30.12 25.24 8.89
C PRO A 52 30.14 24.57 10.27
N ASP A 53 31.36 24.15 10.60
CA ASP A 53 31.90 23.97 11.94
C ASP A 53 31.29 24.90 12.99
N ARG A 54 30.92 24.31 14.13
CA ARG A 54 30.67 25.08 15.35
C ARG A 54 31.41 24.47 16.53
N ASP A 55 32.51 25.14 16.86
CA ASP A 55 33.32 24.99 18.07
C ASP A 55 32.47 24.98 19.35
N LEU A 56 32.74 24.00 20.22
CA LEU A 56 32.32 24.02 21.62
C LEU A 56 33.57 24.20 22.50
N PRO A 57 33.55 25.10 23.49
CA PRO A 57 34.63 25.23 24.45
C PRO A 57 34.48 24.23 25.61
N ASP A 58 35.62 23.65 26.01
CA ASP A 58 35.84 23.02 27.32
C ASP A 58 35.64 24.03 28.46
N PRO A 59 35.18 23.55 29.63
CA PRO A 59 35.86 23.98 30.84
C PRO A 59 36.10 22.86 31.86
N ASP A 60 37.36 22.75 32.26
CA ASP A 60 37.82 22.05 33.46
C ASP A 60 37.26 22.66 34.76
N GLY A 61 36.76 21.78 35.62
CA GLY A 61 37.12 21.64 37.04
C GLY A 61 37.01 22.83 38.01
N VAL A 62 36.01 22.78 38.91
CA VAL A 62 36.14 23.22 40.31
C VAL A 62 35.33 22.29 41.23
N ALA A 63 35.98 21.75 42.25
CA ALA A 63 35.39 20.97 43.34
C ALA A 63 34.83 21.89 44.44
N VAL A 64 33.64 21.57 44.97
CA VAL A 64 33.19 21.97 46.33
C VAL A 64 32.27 20.88 46.90
N ASP A 65 32.53 20.56 48.17
CA ASP A 65 31.87 19.60 49.06
C ASP A 65 30.44 20.00 49.49
N SER A 66 29.76 19.01 50.10
CA SER A 66 28.69 19.11 51.12
C SER A 66 27.19 19.01 50.73
N ASP A 67 26.63 17.86 51.15
CA ASP A 67 25.53 17.73 52.12
C ASP A 67 24.13 17.27 51.63
N GLY A 68 23.47 16.53 52.53
CA GLY A 68 22.39 15.59 52.30
C GLY A 68 21.07 16.16 51.79
N GLY A 69 20.37 15.35 50.99
CA GLY A 69 19.04 15.63 50.48
C GLY A 69 18.34 14.35 50.09
N VAL A 70 17.25 14.05 50.80
CA VAL A 70 16.42 12.84 50.74
C VAL A 70 15.94 12.55 49.31
N ALA A 71 16.22 11.36 48.80
CA ALA A 71 15.72 10.87 47.51
C ALA A 71 14.19 10.69 47.57
N ALA A 72 13.47 11.46 46.76
CA ALA A 72 12.08 11.18 46.41
C ALA A 72 12.03 10.02 45.40
N PRO A 73 11.14 9.03 45.55
CA PRO A 73 11.05 7.92 44.59
C PRO A 73 10.50 8.42 43.25
N GLU A 74 11.16 8.02 42.17
CA GLU A 74 10.71 8.21 40.80
C GLU A 74 9.36 7.49 40.57
N PRO A 75 8.46 8.06 39.74
CA PRO A 75 7.21 7.39 39.38
C PRO A 75 7.51 6.17 38.51
N VAL A 76 7.11 4.99 39.00
CA VAL A 76 7.10 3.74 38.24
C VAL A 76 6.11 3.89 37.07
N ILE A 77 6.63 4.01 35.86
CA ILE A 77 5.86 3.89 34.63
C ILE A 77 5.61 2.39 34.44
N GLU A 78 4.40 1.92 34.76
CA GLU A 78 3.99 0.56 34.41
C GLU A 78 3.96 0.42 32.88
N PRO A 79 4.64 -0.59 32.29
CA PRO A 79 4.47 -0.89 30.88
C PRO A 79 3.03 -1.37 30.66
N SER A 80 2.30 -0.62 29.82
CA SER A 80 0.96 -0.97 29.36
C SER A 80 0.98 -2.38 28.77
N ALA A 81 0.48 -3.34 29.52
CA ALA A 81 0.47 -4.75 29.14
C ALA A 81 -0.42 -4.92 27.91
N SER A 82 0.21 -5.23 26.78
CA SER A 82 -0.46 -5.85 25.64
C SER A 82 -1.00 -7.19 26.11
N VAL A 83 -2.30 -7.25 26.41
CA VAL A 83 -3.00 -8.47 26.80
C VAL A 83 -2.99 -9.42 25.60
N MET A 84 -2.01 -10.33 25.56
CA MET A 84 -2.07 -11.49 24.69
C MET A 84 -2.96 -12.56 25.35
N PRO A 85 -3.96 -13.11 24.65
CA PRO A 85 -4.82 -14.14 25.21
C PRO A 85 -4.01 -15.43 25.48
N SER A 86 -4.18 -15.96 26.69
CA SER A 86 -3.56 -17.20 27.16
C SER A 86 -3.98 -18.42 26.35
N LYS A 87 -3.02 -19.32 26.18
CA LYS A 87 -3.08 -20.54 25.38
C LYS A 87 -3.73 -21.68 26.17
N ASP A 88 -5.05 -21.67 26.31
CA ASP A 88 -5.82 -22.86 26.71
C ASP A 88 -7.33 -22.67 26.43
N SER A 89 -7.76 -22.99 25.21
CA SER A 89 -9.17 -23.31 24.92
C SER A 89 -9.26 -24.04 23.58
N SER A 90 -9.71 -25.28 23.63
CA SER A 90 -9.84 -26.20 22.49
C SER A 90 -11.16 -26.06 21.72
N ASP A 91 -11.87 -24.93 21.85
CA ASP A 91 -12.88 -24.51 20.88
C ASP A 91 -12.70 -23.01 20.67
N GLY A 92 -12.29 -22.65 19.44
CA GLY A 92 -11.71 -21.35 19.14
C GLY A 92 -12.59 -20.19 19.59
N GLU A 93 -12.12 -19.52 20.65
CA GLU A 93 -12.75 -18.37 21.27
C GLU A 93 -12.97 -17.28 20.22
N ILE A 94 -14.20 -16.77 20.16
CA ILE A 94 -14.52 -15.61 19.35
C ILE A 94 -13.95 -14.38 20.06
N ILE A 95 -12.97 -13.76 19.43
CA ILE A 95 -12.34 -12.53 19.88
C ILE A 95 -13.13 -11.36 19.28
N THR A 96 -13.57 -10.47 20.16
CA THR A 96 -14.11 -9.16 19.76
C THR A 96 -13.03 -8.12 20.04
N PHE A 97 -12.60 -7.41 19.00
CA PHE A 97 -11.62 -6.33 19.15
C PHE A 97 -12.26 -5.06 19.67
N SER A 98 -11.48 -4.22 20.32
CA SER A 98 -11.89 -2.87 20.73
C SER A 98 -10.68 -1.92 20.84
N GLY A 99 -10.95 -0.62 20.83
CA GLY A 99 -9.92 0.41 20.98
C GLY A 99 -8.80 0.30 19.93
N GLU A 100 -7.55 0.30 20.41
CA GLU A 100 -6.37 0.23 19.56
C GLU A 100 -6.26 -1.11 18.81
N SER A 101 -6.61 -2.24 19.45
CA SER A 101 -6.57 -3.55 18.80
C SER A 101 -7.50 -3.63 17.58
N GLN A 102 -8.70 -3.04 17.67
CA GLN A 102 -9.63 -2.92 16.54
C GLN A 102 -9.04 -2.04 15.44
N THR A 103 -8.45 -0.90 15.82
CA THR A 103 -7.83 0.04 14.87
C THR A 103 -6.70 -0.63 14.11
N ASN A 104 -5.85 -1.40 14.79
CA ASN A 104 -4.74 -2.13 14.20
C ASN A 104 -5.24 -3.25 13.27
N ALA A 105 -6.26 -4.01 13.67
CA ALA A 105 -6.86 -5.05 12.84
C ALA A 105 -7.54 -4.49 11.58
N ASN A 106 -8.29 -3.39 11.71
CA ASN A 106 -8.90 -2.67 10.59
C ASN A 106 -7.85 -2.10 9.64
N THR A 107 -6.79 -1.48 10.18
CA THR A 107 -5.68 -0.95 9.38
C THR A 107 -5.01 -2.08 8.60
N PHE A 108 -4.73 -3.21 9.27
CA PHE A 108 -4.12 -4.36 8.62
C PHE A 108 -4.96 -4.86 7.45
N ILE A 109 -6.26 -5.15 7.65
CA ILE A 109 -7.13 -5.61 6.56
C ILE A 109 -7.31 -4.54 5.48
N SER A 110 -7.38 -3.26 5.85
CA SER A 110 -7.57 -2.16 4.89
C SER A 110 -6.42 -2.05 3.90
N ASN A 111 -5.18 -2.34 4.31
CA ASN A 111 -4.03 -2.40 3.39
C ASN A 111 -4.23 -3.40 2.23
N PHE A 112 -5.06 -4.43 2.41
CA PHE A 112 -5.40 -5.39 1.35
C PHE A 112 -6.67 -4.99 0.58
N THR A 113 -7.64 -4.37 1.25
CA THR A 113 -8.87 -3.93 0.56
C THR A 113 -8.65 -2.73 -0.36
N GLU A 114 -7.79 -1.80 0.05
CA GLU A 114 -7.46 -0.57 -0.71
C GLU A 114 -6.79 -0.86 -2.05
N VAL A 115 -6.02 -1.95 -2.11
CA VAL A 115 -5.36 -2.41 -3.33
C VAL A 115 -6.24 -3.36 -4.16
N TYR A 116 -7.51 -3.55 -3.76
CA TYR A 116 -8.42 -4.55 -4.33
C TYR A 116 -7.78 -5.95 -4.41
N PHE A 117 -7.14 -6.38 -3.32
CA PHE A 117 -6.41 -7.65 -3.32
C PHE A 117 -7.36 -8.82 -3.58
N GLU A 118 -7.03 -9.63 -4.59
CA GLU A 118 -7.80 -10.82 -4.92
C GLU A 118 -7.62 -11.92 -3.87
N ASN A 119 -8.34 -13.03 -4.04
CA ASN A 119 -8.16 -14.19 -3.17
C ASN A 119 -6.70 -14.64 -3.18
N PHE A 120 -6.15 -14.87 -2.00
CA PHE A 120 -4.75 -15.17 -1.78
C PHE A 120 -4.60 -16.39 -0.87
N ASP A 121 -3.64 -17.24 -1.20
CA ASP A 121 -3.20 -18.35 -0.39
C ASP A 121 -1.68 -18.43 -0.48
N LYS A 122 -1.00 -18.25 0.66
CA LYS A 122 0.46 -18.24 0.77
C LYS A 122 1.10 -19.50 0.19
N GLU A 123 0.44 -20.65 0.32
CA GLU A 123 0.98 -21.95 -0.12
C GLU A 123 1.03 -22.08 -1.65
N THR A 124 0.26 -21.26 -2.37
CA THR A 124 0.17 -21.32 -3.84
C THR A 124 0.56 -20.02 -4.54
N ALA A 125 0.78 -18.95 -3.79
CA ALA A 125 1.13 -17.64 -4.34
C ALA A 125 2.55 -17.63 -4.95
N GLY A 126 2.65 -17.27 -6.23
CA GLY A 126 3.90 -16.93 -6.90
C GLY A 126 4.45 -15.57 -6.45
N VAL A 127 5.72 -15.31 -6.76
CA VAL A 127 6.42 -14.06 -6.40
C VAL A 127 5.69 -12.83 -6.94
N GLU A 128 5.09 -12.96 -8.12
CA GLU A 128 4.34 -11.93 -8.83
C GLU A 128 3.20 -11.40 -7.97
N ARG A 129 2.47 -12.27 -7.26
CA ARG A 129 1.34 -11.84 -6.42
C ARG A 129 1.77 -11.01 -5.22
N TYR A 130 2.93 -11.30 -4.65
CA TYR A 130 3.48 -10.47 -3.58
C TYR A 130 3.94 -9.10 -4.12
N LEU A 131 4.55 -9.08 -5.30
CA LEU A 131 5.00 -7.85 -5.95
C LEU A 131 3.83 -6.97 -6.39
N ASP A 132 2.74 -7.56 -6.89
CA ASP A 132 1.53 -6.83 -7.27
C ASP A 132 0.93 -6.10 -6.06
N PHE A 133 0.85 -6.79 -4.91
CA PHE A 133 0.46 -6.14 -3.65
C PHE A 133 1.38 -4.96 -3.32
N VAL A 134 2.71 -5.16 -3.36
CA VAL A 134 3.68 -4.12 -3.01
C VAL A 134 3.54 -2.91 -3.92
N PHE A 135 3.42 -3.14 -5.22
CA PHE A 135 3.32 -2.08 -6.22
C PHE A 135 2.14 -1.16 -5.93
N ILE A 136 0.93 -1.73 -5.80
CA ILE A 136 -0.26 -0.93 -5.51
C ILE A 136 -0.21 -0.32 -4.10
N HIS A 137 0.29 -1.07 -3.12
CA HIS A 137 0.47 -0.55 -1.75
C HIS A 137 1.41 0.65 -1.72
N PHE A 138 2.51 0.65 -2.47
CA PHE A 138 3.41 1.78 -2.57
C PHE A 138 2.76 2.95 -3.29
N LYS A 139 1.99 2.73 -4.37
CA LYS A 139 1.26 3.84 -5.03
C LYS A 139 0.33 4.58 -4.08
N ILE A 140 -0.37 3.85 -3.21
CA ILE A 140 -1.35 4.43 -2.27
C ILE A 140 -0.67 5.01 -1.04
N ASN A 141 0.23 4.25 -0.42
CA ASN A 141 0.68 4.51 0.96
C ASN A 141 2.15 4.91 1.08
N ALA A 142 2.95 4.78 0.02
CA ALA A 142 4.40 5.05 0.06
C ALA A 142 4.93 5.50 -1.32
N SER A 143 4.27 6.46 -1.95
CA SER A 143 4.54 6.86 -3.34
C SER A 143 5.96 7.35 -3.57
N SER A 144 6.62 7.87 -2.52
CA SER A 144 8.04 8.25 -2.54
C SER A 144 9.00 7.08 -2.82
N LYS A 145 8.54 5.84 -2.71
CA LYS A 145 9.32 4.63 -3.06
C LYS A 145 9.26 4.30 -4.55
N ILE A 146 8.36 4.93 -5.30
CA ILE A 146 8.17 4.69 -6.73
C ILE A 146 8.88 5.79 -7.52
N ALA A 147 9.66 5.38 -8.52
CA ALA A 147 10.28 6.26 -9.49
C ALA A 147 9.73 5.98 -10.89
N ALA A 148 9.63 7.02 -11.73
CA ALA A 148 9.29 6.87 -13.13
C ALA A 148 10.57 6.76 -13.97
N GLU A 149 10.68 5.69 -14.77
CA GLU A 149 11.83 5.43 -15.63
C GLU A 149 11.38 5.01 -17.03
N LYS A 150 12.23 5.27 -18.04
CA LYS A 150 11.96 4.85 -19.42
C LYS A 150 12.90 3.74 -19.84
N LYS A 151 12.38 2.78 -20.59
CA LYS A 151 13.18 1.76 -21.28
C LYS A 151 12.70 1.67 -22.73
N GLY A 152 13.53 2.17 -23.64
CA GLY A 152 13.12 2.40 -25.04
C GLY A 152 11.90 3.32 -25.10
N ASP A 153 10.83 2.83 -25.74
CA ASP A 153 9.60 3.58 -25.97
C ASP A 153 8.58 3.48 -24.81
N ILE A 154 8.83 2.60 -23.83
CA ILE A 154 7.89 2.34 -22.73
C ILE A 154 8.33 3.12 -21.47
N SER A 155 7.34 3.72 -20.80
CA SER A 155 7.50 4.32 -19.47
C SER A 155 7.06 3.33 -18.39
N TYR A 156 7.82 3.28 -17.30
CA TYR A 156 7.65 2.35 -16.19
C TYR A 156 7.62 3.09 -14.85
N GLU A 157 6.90 2.52 -13.90
CA GLU A 157 7.03 2.75 -12.46
C GLU A 157 7.95 1.68 -11.87
N THR A 158 8.93 2.09 -11.08
CA THR A 158 9.94 1.18 -10.52
C THR A 158 10.11 1.39 -9.03
N PHE A 159 10.52 0.32 -8.34
CA PHE A 159 10.93 0.36 -6.94
C PHE A 159 12.05 -0.64 -6.68
N LYS A 160 12.85 -0.40 -5.64
CA LYS A 160 13.99 -1.27 -5.29
C LYS A 160 13.51 -2.61 -4.73
N VAL A 161 14.24 -3.69 -5.03
CA VAL A 161 13.96 -5.02 -4.45
C VAL A 161 14.00 -5.00 -2.92
N GLU A 162 14.90 -4.22 -2.33
CA GLU A 162 15.01 -4.10 -0.87
C GLU A 162 13.74 -3.53 -0.24
N ASP A 163 13.14 -2.51 -0.86
CA ASP A 163 11.86 -1.96 -0.41
C ASP A 163 10.73 -2.99 -0.51
N ALA A 164 10.71 -3.75 -1.61
CA ALA A 164 9.76 -4.84 -1.80
C ALA A 164 9.91 -5.92 -0.74
N ARG A 165 11.15 -6.36 -0.48
CA ARG A 165 11.48 -7.35 0.56
C ARG A 165 10.99 -6.91 1.93
N ASN A 166 11.23 -5.65 2.30
CA ASN A 166 10.78 -5.11 3.58
C ASN A 166 9.25 -5.10 3.69
N SER A 167 8.55 -4.68 2.63
CA SER A 167 7.09 -4.67 2.59
C SER A 167 6.51 -6.08 2.65
N ILE A 168 7.02 -7.01 1.84
CA ILE A 168 6.52 -8.39 1.78
C ILE A 168 6.81 -9.12 3.10
N GLY A 169 8.00 -8.93 3.67
CA GLY A 169 8.35 -9.48 4.98
C GLY A 169 7.37 -9.01 6.07
N LYS A 170 7.03 -7.71 6.07
CA LYS A 170 6.05 -7.13 7.00
C LYS A 170 4.65 -7.73 6.82
N TYR A 171 4.12 -7.79 5.61
CA TYR A 171 2.71 -8.15 5.38
C TYR A 171 2.46 -9.64 5.23
N PHE A 172 3.45 -10.45 4.85
CA PHE A 172 3.26 -11.86 4.53
C PHE A 172 4.22 -12.80 5.27
N SER A 173 5.19 -12.26 6.02
CA SER A 173 6.28 -13.05 6.61
C SER A 173 6.92 -13.97 5.57
N TYR A 174 7.16 -13.41 4.39
CA TYR A 174 7.85 -14.07 3.28
C TYR A 174 9.14 -13.32 3.01
N LEU A 175 10.24 -14.08 2.95
CA LEU A 175 11.56 -13.55 2.64
C LEU A 175 11.76 -13.59 1.13
N LEU A 176 11.54 -12.45 0.46
CA LEU A 176 11.82 -12.31 -0.97
C LEU A 176 13.32 -12.47 -1.23
N LYS A 177 13.67 -13.51 -1.99
CA LYS A 177 15.04 -13.81 -2.39
C LYS A 177 15.38 -13.17 -3.73
N ASP A 178 16.65 -12.87 -3.94
CA ASP A 178 17.10 -12.31 -5.22
C ASP A 178 16.89 -13.31 -6.37
N GLU A 179 17.05 -14.60 -6.11
CA GLU A 179 16.84 -15.66 -7.09
C GLU A 179 15.38 -15.75 -7.56
N ASP A 180 14.42 -15.34 -6.72
CA ASP A 180 13.00 -15.30 -7.11
C ASP A 180 12.73 -14.12 -8.04
N CYS A 181 13.38 -12.98 -7.82
CA CYS A 181 13.29 -11.82 -8.71
C CYS A 181 13.98 -12.08 -10.05
N GLN A 182 15.12 -12.77 -10.05
CA GLN A 182 15.88 -13.11 -11.26
C GLN A 182 15.14 -14.03 -12.24
N LYS A 183 14.08 -14.73 -11.78
CA LYS A 183 13.21 -15.54 -12.66
C LYS A 183 12.21 -14.69 -13.44
N LEU A 184 11.99 -13.43 -13.05
CA LEU A 184 11.13 -12.51 -13.78
C LEU A 184 11.81 -12.09 -15.09
N SER A 185 10.98 -11.78 -16.08
CA SER A 185 11.50 -11.26 -17.35
C SER A 185 12.09 -9.86 -17.16
N ALA A 186 13.04 -9.50 -18.02
CA ALA A 186 13.51 -8.12 -18.11
C ALA A 186 12.40 -7.22 -18.71
N PRO A 187 12.32 -5.94 -18.32
CA PRO A 187 11.34 -5.02 -18.89
C PRO A 187 11.65 -4.80 -20.37
N PRO A 188 10.65 -4.94 -21.27
CA PRO A 188 10.85 -4.73 -22.70
C PRO A 188 11.12 -3.26 -23.04
N SER A 189 11.63 -3.01 -24.23
CA SER A 189 11.91 -1.66 -24.74
C SER A 189 10.88 -1.14 -25.74
N THR A 190 9.93 -1.98 -26.17
CA THR A 190 8.93 -1.66 -27.20
C THR A 190 7.56 -2.23 -26.81
N TYR A 191 6.49 -1.52 -27.15
CA TYR A 191 5.13 -1.99 -26.92
C TYR A 191 4.81 -3.28 -27.68
N GLY A 192 4.00 -4.14 -27.08
CA GLY A 192 3.59 -5.44 -27.61
C GLY A 192 2.62 -6.14 -26.66
N ASP A 193 2.36 -7.43 -26.90
CA ASP A 193 1.38 -8.25 -26.17
C ASP A 193 1.90 -8.79 -24.82
N GLN A 194 2.92 -8.16 -24.23
CA GLN A 194 3.48 -8.55 -22.94
C GLN A 194 2.59 -8.11 -21.75
N PRO A 195 2.71 -8.76 -20.57
CA PRO A 195 2.06 -8.27 -19.35
C PRO A 195 2.58 -6.87 -18.95
N SER A 196 1.85 -6.15 -18.09
CA SER A 196 2.32 -4.85 -17.59
C SER A 196 3.39 -4.96 -16.48
N GLY A 197 3.81 -6.17 -16.12
CA GLY A 197 4.75 -6.46 -15.03
C GLY A 197 4.24 -7.63 -14.17
N PRO A 198 4.96 -7.99 -13.10
CA PRO A 198 6.26 -7.45 -12.71
C PRO A 198 7.41 -7.90 -13.63
N TYR A 199 8.37 -7.00 -13.84
CA TYR A 199 9.66 -7.29 -14.46
C TYR A 199 10.81 -7.05 -13.47
N TYR A 200 11.97 -7.62 -13.75
CA TYR A 200 13.18 -7.40 -12.95
C TYR A 200 14.37 -6.98 -13.83
N ALA A 201 15.02 -5.89 -13.46
CA ALA A 201 16.31 -5.47 -14.00
C ALA A 201 16.99 -4.51 -13.02
N ASP A 202 18.33 -4.59 -12.97
CA ASP A 202 19.17 -3.61 -12.27
C ASP A 202 18.81 -3.41 -10.79
N GLY A 203 18.44 -4.49 -10.09
CA GLY A 203 18.05 -4.45 -8.68
C GLY A 203 16.68 -3.81 -8.41
N LYS A 204 15.88 -3.58 -9.45
CA LYS A 204 14.55 -2.95 -9.36
C LYS A 204 13.47 -3.85 -9.95
N ILE A 205 12.27 -3.69 -9.40
CA ILE A 205 11.04 -4.24 -9.96
C ILE A 205 10.39 -3.17 -10.82
N TRP A 206 9.90 -3.55 -12.00
CA TRP A 206 9.34 -2.63 -12.97
C TRP A 206 7.90 -3.02 -13.33
N TYR A 207 7.03 -2.03 -13.34
CA TYR A 207 5.65 -2.11 -13.83
C TYR A 207 5.45 -1.03 -14.89
N GLN A 208 4.78 -1.35 -15.99
CA GLN A 208 4.44 -0.38 -17.01
C GLN A 208 3.57 0.73 -16.40
N LEU A 209 3.90 1.98 -16.70
CA LEU A 209 3.19 3.16 -16.21
C LEU A 209 1.69 3.07 -16.58
N GLY A 210 0.83 3.40 -15.62
CA GLY A 210 -0.62 3.35 -15.77
C GLY A 210 -1.27 2.07 -15.23
N GLY A 211 -0.49 1.12 -14.71
CA GLY A 211 -1.02 0.00 -13.93
C GLY A 211 -1.44 0.43 -12.52
N GLY A 212 -2.60 -0.03 -12.06
CA GLY A 212 -3.01 0.07 -10.66
C GLY A 212 -3.92 1.24 -10.32
N ASP A 213 -5.20 0.93 -10.10
CA ASP A 213 -6.19 1.88 -9.59
C ASP A 213 -6.18 1.90 -8.07
N THR A 214 -6.36 3.09 -7.49
CA THR A 214 -6.60 3.24 -6.06
C THR A 214 -8.08 3.06 -5.78
N TYR A 215 -8.43 2.23 -4.80
CA TYR A 215 -9.82 2.00 -4.44
C TYR A 215 -10.16 2.69 -3.12
N ASN A 216 -11.31 3.35 -3.08
CA ASN A 216 -11.89 3.96 -1.89
C ASN A 216 -12.50 2.91 -0.94
N LEU A 217 -11.81 1.78 -0.74
CA LEU A 217 -12.27 0.61 0.00
C LEU A 217 -11.54 0.47 1.34
N ILE A 218 -12.30 0.23 2.40
CA ILE A 218 -11.77 -0.05 3.74
C ILE A 218 -12.29 -1.39 4.25
N GLY A 219 -11.48 -2.05 5.08
CA GLY A 219 -11.85 -3.29 5.75
C GLY A 219 -12.12 -3.07 7.23
N ILE A 220 -13.30 -3.48 7.69
CA ILE A 220 -13.70 -3.44 9.10
C ILE A 220 -13.81 -4.87 9.62
N VAL A 221 -12.96 -5.22 10.59
CA VAL A 221 -12.95 -6.54 11.22
C VAL A 221 -14.14 -6.65 12.16
N ASN A 222 -15.05 -7.56 11.85
CA ASN A 222 -16.26 -7.83 12.63
C ASN A 222 -15.94 -8.67 13.87
N SER A 223 -15.08 -9.67 13.70
CA SER A 223 -14.69 -10.59 14.76
C SER A 223 -13.44 -11.36 14.36
N ALA A 224 -12.84 -12.05 15.32
CA ALA A 224 -11.76 -12.99 15.08
C ALA A 224 -11.98 -14.33 15.80
N LYS A 225 -11.28 -15.36 15.34
CA LYS A 225 -11.20 -16.66 16.00
C LYS A 225 -9.74 -17.03 16.18
N ASN A 226 -9.32 -17.33 17.41
CA ASN A 226 -8.00 -17.93 17.64
C ASN A 226 -8.02 -19.40 17.17
N ASN A 227 -7.04 -19.79 16.36
CA ASN A 227 -6.96 -21.14 15.80
C ASN A 227 -6.10 -22.10 16.67
N GLY A 228 -5.42 -21.60 17.71
CA GLY A 228 -4.62 -22.41 18.64
C GLY A 228 -3.23 -22.83 18.11
N ASP A 229 -2.91 -22.53 16.85
CA ASP A 229 -1.66 -22.84 16.16
C ASP A 229 -0.75 -21.62 15.97
N GLY A 230 -1.00 -20.53 16.70
CA GLY A 230 -0.33 -19.24 16.50
C GLY A 230 -0.92 -18.41 15.35
N THR A 231 -2.05 -18.85 14.77
CA THR A 231 -2.79 -18.11 13.76
C THR A 231 -4.17 -17.69 14.26
N MET A 232 -4.75 -16.71 13.57
CA MET A 232 -6.06 -16.18 13.83
C MET A 232 -6.85 -16.08 12.52
N THR A 233 -8.16 -16.29 12.59
CA THR A 233 -9.07 -16.08 11.47
C THR A 233 -9.86 -14.81 11.71
N LEU A 234 -9.63 -13.78 10.88
CA LEU A 234 -10.34 -12.50 10.94
C LEU A 234 -11.54 -12.55 10.01
N ASN A 235 -12.74 -12.24 10.50
CA ASN A 235 -13.94 -12.04 9.69
C ASN A 235 -14.15 -10.54 9.53
N PHE A 236 -14.30 -10.06 8.30
CA PHE A 236 -14.38 -8.63 8.02
C PHE A 236 -15.44 -8.29 6.98
N THR A 237 -15.84 -7.02 6.98
CA THR A 237 -16.71 -6.41 5.98
C THR A 237 -15.92 -5.35 5.22
N ILE A 238 -16.03 -5.35 3.89
CA ILE A 238 -15.44 -4.31 3.05
C ILE A 238 -16.50 -3.26 2.78
N TYR A 239 -16.17 -2.01 3.06
CA TYR A 239 -16.98 -0.85 2.75
C TYR A 239 -16.28 0.02 1.72
N GLN A 240 -17.06 0.66 0.86
CA GLN A 240 -16.62 1.72 -0.03
C GLN A 240 -17.00 3.07 0.59
N ILE A 241 -16.03 3.97 0.73
CA ILE A 241 -16.25 5.36 1.10
C ILE A 241 -16.87 6.06 -0.09
N ASP A 242 -17.95 6.81 0.08
CA ASP A 242 -18.53 7.56 -1.03
C ASP A 242 -17.49 8.49 -1.68
N LEU A 243 -17.53 8.60 -3.02
CA LEU A 243 -16.49 9.28 -3.78
C LEU A 243 -16.32 10.75 -3.37
N ASN A 244 -17.43 11.46 -3.16
CA ASN A 244 -17.43 12.87 -2.78
C ASN A 244 -16.79 13.12 -1.40
N THR A 245 -16.94 12.18 -0.47
CA THR A 245 -16.24 12.22 0.82
C THR A 245 -14.78 11.85 0.63
N PHE A 246 -14.49 10.76 -0.07
CA PHE A 246 -13.13 10.25 -0.27
C PHE A 246 -12.21 11.30 -0.89
N GLU A 247 -12.65 11.99 -1.94
CA GLU A 247 -11.88 13.05 -2.62
C GLU A 247 -11.53 14.25 -1.73
N LYS A 248 -12.20 14.39 -0.57
CA LYS A 248 -11.95 15.46 0.41
C LYS A 248 -11.11 14.99 1.60
N LEU A 249 -10.81 13.69 1.71
CA LEU A 249 -10.02 13.16 2.81
C LEU A 249 -8.52 13.34 2.51
N ASP A 250 -7.79 13.78 3.52
CA ASP A 250 -6.35 13.58 3.58
C ASP A 250 -6.04 12.22 4.25
N SER A 251 -4.75 11.92 4.41
CA SER A 251 -4.32 10.68 5.06
C SER A 251 -4.78 10.56 6.53
N ALA A 252 -5.02 11.69 7.23
CA ALA A 252 -5.51 11.67 8.60
C ALA A 252 -7.02 11.37 8.64
N GLY A 253 -7.79 11.99 7.75
CA GLY A 253 -9.22 11.75 7.58
C GLY A 253 -9.53 10.30 7.20
N LEU A 254 -8.73 9.71 6.32
CA LEU A 254 -8.86 8.27 5.99
C LEU A 254 -8.63 7.39 7.23
N LYS A 255 -7.62 7.70 8.05
CA LYS A 255 -7.30 6.92 9.26
C LYS A 255 -8.40 6.96 10.33
N GLU A 256 -9.27 7.97 10.33
CA GLU A 256 -10.43 7.98 11.22
C GLU A 256 -11.42 6.83 10.91
N TYR A 257 -11.49 6.39 9.66
CA TYR A 257 -12.32 5.24 9.28
C TYR A 257 -11.80 3.92 9.86
N TYR A 258 -10.48 3.77 10.04
CA TYR A 258 -9.91 2.56 10.64
C TYR A 258 -10.27 2.42 12.12
N LYS A 259 -10.68 3.50 12.79
CA LYS A 259 -11.09 3.49 14.21
C LYS A 259 -12.54 3.05 14.41
N LEU A 260 -13.30 2.84 13.34
CA LEU A 260 -14.71 2.47 13.43
C LEU A 260 -14.87 1.05 13.97
N THR A 261 -15.85 0.88 14.87
CA THR A 261 -16.37 -0.44 15.21
C THR A 261 -17.28 -0.94 14.08
N PRO A 262 -17.57 -2.25 14.02
CA PRO A 262 -18.50 -2.80 13.03
C PRO A 262 -19.86 -2.09 13.02
N GLU A 263 -20.40 -1.77 14.19
CA GLU A 263 -21.70 -1.09 14.33
C GLU A 263 -21.63 0.35 13.82
N LYS A 264 -20.55 1.07 14.16
CA LYS A 264 -20.35 2.44 13.68
C LYS A 264 -20.14 2.50 12.18
N ALA A 265 -19.42 1.53 11.60
CA ALA A 265 -19.24 1.44 10.17
C ALA A 265 -20.56 1.17 9.45
N ALA A 266 -21.37 0.23 9.95
CA ALA A 266 -22.68 -0.09 9.39
C ALA A 266 -23.69 1.08 9.46
N ALA A 267 -23.58 1.93 10.49
CA ALA A 267 -24.42 3.12 10.65
C ALA A 267 -23.90 4.36 9.89
N ASN A 268 -22.67 4.34 9.37
CA ASN A 268 -22.06 5.49 8.72
C ASN A 268 -22.61 5.68 7.30
N LYS A 269 -23.24 6.83 7.05
CA LYS A 269 -23.88 7.16 5.76
C LYS A 269 -22.91 7.42 4.62
N THR A 270 -21.63 7.65 4.92
CA THR A 270 -20.57 7.80 3.90
C THR A 270 -20.02 6.44 3.45
N LEU A 271 -20.50 5.33 4.03
CA LEU A 271 -20.01 3.98 3.74
C LEU A 271 -21.10 3.16 3.07
N THR A 272 -20.74 2.52 1.96
CA THR A 272 -21.57 1.51 1.29
C THR A 272 -20.93 0.14 1.49
N LYS A 273 -21.67 -0.83 2.03
CA LYS A 273 -21.19 -2.21 2.15
C LYS A 273 -21.00 -2.82 0.76
N VAL A 274 -19.81 -3.34 0.48
CA VAL A 274 -19.47 -3.96 -0.81
C VAL A 274 -19.55 -5.47 -0.73
N LYS A 275 -18.74 -6.06 0.16
CA LYS A 275 -18.60 -7.52 0.27
C LYS A 275 -18.15 -7.90 1.67
N THR A 276 -18.11 -9.19 1.95
CA THR A 276 -17.54 -9.73 3.20
C THR A 276 -16.31 -10.56 2.89
N GLY A 277 -15.53 -10.88 3.91
CA GLY A 277 -14.38 -11.75 3.72
C GLY A 277 -13.85 -12.34 5.00
N THR A 278 -12.89 -13.25 4.79
CA THR A 278 -12.17 -13.94 5.85
C THR A 278 -10.68 -13.90 5.51
N ALA A 279 -9.85 -13.60 6.50
CA ALA A 279 -8.40 -13.66 6.39
C ALA A 279 -7.84 -14.59 7.46
N LYS A 280 -7.01 -15.56 7.07
CA LYS A 280 -6.15 -16.27 8.02
C LYS A 280 -4.86 -15.47 8.15
N VAL A 281 -4.50 -15.12 9.38
CA VAL A 281 -3.29 -14.35 9.68
C VAL A 281 -2.44 -15.09 10.69
N GLY A 282 -1.12 -15.02 10.55
CA GLY A 282 -0.22 -15.38 11.63
C GLY A 282 -0.09 -14.22 12.61
N VAL A 283 0.01 -14.54 13.91
CA VAL A 283 0.20 -13.54 14.97
C VAL A 283 1.68 -13.51 15.33
N GLY A 284 2.37 -12.45 14.90
CA GLY A 284 3.74 -12.16 15.34
C GLY A 284 3.77 -11.49 16.71
N GLN A 285 4.98 -11.26 17.24
CA GLN A 285 5.16 -10.59 18.54
C GLN A 285 4.55 -9.18 18.58
N THR A 286 4.56 -8.47 17.45
CA THR A 286 4.15 -7.06 17.36
C THR A 286 3.19 -6.76 16.22
N SER A 287 2.81 -7.74 15.39
CA SER A 287 2.00 -7.50 14.19
C SER A 287 1.35 -8.77 13.62
N TYR A 288 0.45 -8.58 12.66
CA TYR A 288 -0.14 -9.65 11.86
C TYR A 288 0.59 -9.80 10.53
N TYR A 289 0.59 -11.01 9.99
CA TYR A 289 0.97 -11.26 8.59
C TYR A 289 -0.02 -12.20 7.91
N MET A 290 -0.28 -11.96 6.64
CA MET A 290 -1.29 -12.62 5.83
C MET A 290 -0.84 -14.04 5.45
N LEU A 291 -1.72 -15.02 5.70
CA LEU A 291 -1.55 -16.41 5.26
C LEU A 291 -2.55 -16.76 4.17
N SER A 292 -3.81 -16.33 4.32
CA SER A 292 -4.81 -16.43 3.27
C SER A 292 -5.84 -15.32 3.37
N TYR A 293 -6.38 -14.92 2.24
CA TYR A 293 -7.38 -13.86 2.11
C TYR A 293 -8.46 -14.32 1.14
N LYS A 294 -9.73 -14.23 1.56
CA LYS A 294 -10.86 -14.60 0.71
C LYS A 294 -11.99 -13.60 0.87
N THR A 295 -12.59 -13.20 -0.25
CA THR A 295 -13.80 -12.37 -0.26
C THR A 295 -14.98 -13.10 -0.90
N VAL A 296 -16.19 -12.72 -0.49
CA VAL A 296 -17.48 -13.32 -0.88
C VAL A 296 -18.54 -12.25 -0.99
#